data_AF-A0A976RRF2-F1
#
_entry.id   AF-A0A976RRF2-F1
#
_cell.length_a   1.000
_cell.length_b   1.000
_cell.length_c   1.000
_cell.angle_alpha   90.00
_cell.angle_beta   90.00
_cell.angle_gamma   90.00
#
_symmetry.space_group_name_H-M   'P 1'
#
loop_
_entity.id
_entity.type
_entity.pdbx_description
1 polymer ?
#
loop_
_entity_poly.entity_id
_entity_poly.type
_entity_poly.pdbx_seq_one_letter_code
_entity_poly.pdbx_strand_id
1 'polypeptide(L)'
;MVNKRVANMSRLARTRRKKRHFGCLKLLSLVILGWLVVMGINWYHQYQDNKLNQYAIRGVTVSQQNSYVDFISLANIGERFVYIRASQGAIYTDNDFADNYQRAQGSNLKVGVYHSFSLNSSADAQFTNFSSEVDNNVGILPIAIQITENETTLTKKQIQSVRHFINLVQQRYDRRIIIWSTNRIYDQVRFKGNLCLFWSLNNELVDGQHALKTYNPNQTLKNDGQSQQFVQSVFNGNERQWREYIKSRLSKNGGIALEN
;
A
#
# COMPACT_ATOMS: atom_id res chain seq x y z
N MET A 1 70.73 -20.32 -34.08
CA MET A 1 69.68 -19.29 -33.82
C MET A 1 68.23 -19.81 -33.86
N VAL A 2 67.93 -20.96 -34.49
CA VAL A 2 66.56 -21.47 -34.69
C VAL A 2 65.88 -21.98 -33.40
N ASN A 3 66.62 -22.62 -32.49
CA ASN A 3 66.04 -23.28 -31.30
C ASN A 3 65.41 -22.32 -30.27
N LYS A 4 65.93 -21.08 -30.15
CA LYS A 4 65.36 -20.06 -29.24
C LYS A 4 64.02 -19.50 -29.73
N ARG A 5 63.76 -19.47 -31.05
CA ARG A 5 62.50 -18.95 -31.62
C ARG A 5 61.35 -19.94 -31.39
N VAL A 6 61.56 -21.24 -31.57
CA VAL A 6 60.55 -22.29 -31.34
C VAL A 6 60.17 -22.40 -29.87
N ALA A 7 61.15 -22.32 -28.95
CA ALA A 7 60.91 -22.31 -27.51
C ALA A 7 60.12 -21.07 -27.03
N ASN A 8 60.35 -19.90 -27.64
CA ASN A 8 59.60 -18.68 -27.32
C ASN A 8 58.15 -18.73 -27.87
N MET A 9 57.92 -19.30 -29.05
CA MET A 9 56.57 -19.49 -29.60
C MET A 9 55.72 -20.45 -28.75
N SER A 10 56.28 -21.57 -28.28
CA SER A 10 55.56 -22.52 -27.42
C SER A 10 55.24 -21.92 -26.04
N ARG A 11 56.12 -21.07 -25.49
CA ARG A 11 55.91 -20.35 -24.22
C ARG A 11 54.80 -19.29 -24.35
N LEU A 12 54.73 -18.57 -25.47
CA LEU A 12 53.67 -17.60 -25.79
C LEU A 12 52.31 -18.27 -26.01
N ALA A 13 52.26 -19.43 -26.66
CA ALA A 13 51.02 -20.20 -26.83
C ALA A 13 50.48 -20.72 -25.49
N ARG A 14 51.36 -21.20 -24.59
CA ARG A 14 50.99 -21.70 -23.25
C ARG A 14 50.47 -20.59 -22.34
N THR A 15 51.05 -19.38 -22.40
CA THR A 15 50.57 -18.21 -21.64
C THR A 15 49.26 -17.65 -22.20
N ARG A 16 49.06 -17.64 -23.52
CA ARG A 16 47.76 -17.29 -24.14
C ARG A 16 46.65 -18.28 -23.77
N ARG A 17 46.94 -19.59 -23.76
CA ARG A 17 45.98 -20.63 -23.33
C ARG A 17 45.60 -20.49 -21.86
N LYS A 18 46.57 -20.23 -20.97
CA LYS A 18 46.30 -19.93 -19.55
C LYS A 18 45.48 -18.65 -19.37
N LYS A 19 45.80 -17.56 -20.07
CA LYS A 19 45.01 -16.31 -20.03
C LYS A 19 43.57 -16.51 -20.53
N ARG A 20 43.36 -17.28 -21.60
CA ARG A 20 42.01 -17.66 -22.09
C ARG A 20 41.26 -18.52 -21.08
N HIS A 21 41.93 -19.47 -20.42
CA HIS A 21 41.33 -20.29 -19.36
C HIS A 21 40.94 -19.47 -18.13
N PHE A 22 41.80 -18.56 -17.66
CA PHE A 22 41.47 -17.61 -16.59
C PHE A 22 40.36 -16.63 -16.99
N GLY A 23 40.32 -16.21 -18.25
CA GLY A 23 39.22 -15.40 -18.80
C GLY A 23 37.87 -16.14 -18.79
N CYS A 24 37.86 -17.42 -19.21
CA CYS A 24 36.66 -18.26 -19.17
C CYS A 24 36.19 -18.53 -17.73
N LEU A 25 37.12 -18.80 -16.80
CA LEU A 25 36.79 -18.98 -15.38
C LEU A 25 36.17 -17.71 -14.76
N LYS A 26 36.71 -16.52 -15.08
CA LYS A 26 36.13 -15.24 -14.63
C LYS A 26 34.73 -15.02 -15.20
N LEU A 27 34.52 -15.32 -16.49
CA LEU A 27 33.22 -15.20 -17.12
C LEU A 27 32.21 -16.17 -16.51
N LEU A 28 32.62 -17.42 -16.27
CA LEU A 28 31.81 -18.43 -15.58
C LEU A 28 31.44 -17.98 -14.16
N SER A 29 32.40 -17.43 -13.39
CA SER A 29 32.11 -16.93 -12.05
C SER A 29 31.13 -15.75 -12.05
N LEU A 30 31.18 -14.87 -13.05
CA LEU A 30 30.22 -13.78 -13.20
C LEU A 30 28.82 -14.29 -13.56
N VAL A 31 28.72 -15.30 -14.41
CA VAL A 31 27.44 -15.96 -14.75
C VAL A 31 26.85 -16.65 -13.53
N ILE A 32 27.66 -17.40 -12.76
CA ILE A 32 27.22 -18.05 -11.52
C ILE A 32 26.78 -17.00 -10.50
N LEU A 33 27.54 -15.93 -10.32
CA LEU A 33 27.17 -14.84 -9.42
C LEU A 33 25.83 -14.19 -9.85
N GLY A 34 25.66 -13.89 -11.14
CA GLY A 34 24.42 -13.36 -11.68
C GLY A 34 23.23 -14.31 -11.44
N TRP A 35 23.43 -15.61 -11.64
CA TRP A 35 22.41 -16.63 -11.36
C TRP A 35 22.06 -16.72 -9.87
N LEU A 36 23.05 -16.68 -8.97
CA LEU A 36 22.83 -16.66 -7.53
C LEU A 36 22.08 -15.40 -7.07
N VAL A 37 22.36 -14.24 -7.68
CA VAL A 37 21.62 -13.00 -7.43
C VAL A 37 20.16 -13.15 -7.85
N VAL A 38 19.89 -13.68 -9.05
CA VAL A 38 18.51 -13.93 -9.52
C VAL A 38 17.78 -14.92 -8.63
N MET A 39 18.43 -16.02 -8.23
CA MET A 39 17.85 -16.97 -7.27
C MET A 39 17.56 -16.33 -5.91
N GLY A 40 18.47 -15.49 -5.41
CA GLY A 40 18.29 -14.77 -4.16
C GLY A 40 17.09 -13.83 -4.20
N ILE A 41 16.90 -13.11 -5.32
CA ILE A 41 15.72 -12.25 -5.55
C ILE A 41 14.44 -13.09 -5.59
N ASN A 42 14.42 -14.19 -6.34
CA ASN A 42 13.24 -15.07 -6.44
C ASN A 42 12.87 -15.72 -5.09
N TRP A 43 13.86 -16.16 -4.33
CA TRP A 43 13.66 -16.70 -2.98
C TRP A 43 13.11 -15.63 -2.02
N TYR A 44 13.63 -14.41 -2.09
CA TYR A 44 13.13 -13.28 -1.30
C TYR A 44 11.66 -12.97 -1.63
N HIS A 45 11.28 -12.99 -2.91
CA HIS A 45 9.89 -12.80 -3.34
C HIS A 45 8.99 -13.92 -2.79
N GLN A 46 9.38 -15.19 -2.96
CA GLN A 46 8.60 -16.31 -2.41
C GLN A 46 8.46 -16.25 -0.88
N TYR A 47 9.50 -15.83 -0.17
CA TYR A 47 9.44 -15.67 1.28
C TYR A 47 8.41 -14.59 1.68
N GLN A 48 8.37 -13.47 0.95
CA GLN A 48 7.36 -12.43 1.16
C GLN A 48 5.95 -12.93 0.82
N ASP A 49 5.77 -13.69 -0.26
CA ASP A 49 4.47 -14.26 -0.63
C ASP A 49 3.97 -15.28 0.41
N ASN A 50 4.86 -16.12 0.93
CA ASN A 50 4.52 -17.08 1.99
C ASN A 50 4.08 -16.39 3.28
N LYS A 51 4.73 -15.29 3.64
CA LYS A 51 4.27 -14.44 4.74
C LYS A 51 2.98 -13.70 4.42
N LEU A 52 2.69 -13.37 3.16
CA LEU A 52 1.40 -12.78 2.79
C LEU A 52 0.27 -13.82 2.95
N ASN A 53 0.52 -15.08 2.61
CA ASN A 53 -0.46 -16.17 2.67
C ASN A 53 -1.00 -16.44 4.09
N GLN A 54 -0.33 -15.96 5.14
CA GLN A 54 -0.85 -16.04 6.51
C GLN A 54 -2.05 -15.11 6.73
N TYR A 55 -2.22 -14.09 5.88
CA TYR A 55 -3.35 -13.16 5.91
C TYR A 55 -4.39 -13.60 4.88
N ALA A 56 -5.50 -14.15 5.37
CA ALA A 56 -6.60 -14.62 4.51
C ALA A 56 -7.25 -13.49 3.69
N ILE A 57 -7.11 -12.24 4.14
CA ILE A 57 -7.86 -11.10 3.64
C ILE A 57 -6.88 -10.02 3.23
N ARG A 58 -6.71 -9.89 1.93
CA ARG A 58 -5.84 -8.93 1.26
C ARG A 58 -6.64 -8.03 0.32
N GLY A 59 -6.08 -6.87 0.05
CA GLY A 59 -6.64 -5.90 -0.87
C GLY A 59 -5.56 -4.97 -1.40
N VAL A 60 -5.97 -4.10 -2.32
CA VAL A 60 -5.08 -3.12 -2.95
C VAL A 60 -5.60 -1.70 -2.75
N THR A 61 -4.74 -0.71 -2.98
CA THR A 61 -5.16 0.69 -3.15
C THR A 61 -4.98 1.13 -4.60
N VAL A 62 -5.91 1.94 -5.08
CA VAL A 62 -5.95 2.43 -6.47
C VAL A 62 -6.11 3.95 -6.46
N SER A 63 -5.44 4.59 -7.41
CA SER A 63 -5.54 6.02 -7.74
C SER A 63 -5.40 6.19 -9.26
N GLN A 64 -5.51 7.41 -9.78
CA GLN A 64 -5.24 7.73 -11.19
C GLN A 64 -3.84 7.32 -11.68
N GLN A 65 -2.89 7.07 -10.77
CA GLN A 65 -1.57 6.54 -11.15
C GLN A 65 -1.64 5.11 -11.68
N ASN A 66 -2.70 4.37 -11.36
CA ASN A 66 -2.87 2.98 -11.72
C ASN A 66 -3.46 2.77 -13.13
N SER A 67 -3.57 3.78 -13.99
CA SER A 67 -4.16 3.59 -15.34
C SER A 67 -5.50 2.81 -15.28
N TYR A 68 -5.86 2.07 -16.33
CA TYR A 68 -7.00 1.17 -16.28
C TYR A 68 -6.75 0.00 -15.30
N VAL A 69 -7.76 -0.31 -14.48
CA VAL A 69 -7.75 -1.41 -13.52
C VAL A 69 -8.98 -2.29 -13.75
N ASP A 70 -8.75 -3.58 -14.03
CA ASP A 70 -9.81 -4.59 -14.00
C ASP A 70 -10.00 -5.11 -12.56
N PHE A 71 -11.07 -4.64 -11.91
CA PHE A 71 -11.42 -5.03 -10.56
C PHE A 71 -11.98 -6.46 -10.45
N ILE A 72 -12.54 -7.00 -11.53
CA ILE A 72 -12.99 -8.40 -11.59
C ILE A 72 -11.77 -9.32 -11.62
N SER A 73 -10.76 -8.98 -12.43
CA SER A 73 -9.47 -9.69 -12.44
C SER A 73 -8.83 -9.70 -11.05
N LEU A 74 -8.81 -8.56 -10.35
CA LEU A 74 -8.29 -8.49 -8.97
C LEU A 74 -9.06 -9.42 -8.01
N ALA A 75 -10.40 -9.42 -8.08
CA ALA A 75 -11.22 -10.31 -7.27
C ALA A 75 -10.91 -11.79 -7.56
N ASN A 76 -10.73 -12.15 -8.84
CA ASN A 76 -10.48 -13.52 -9.29
C ASN A 76 -9.12 -14.06 -8.82
N ILE A 77 -8.09 -13.20 -8.69
CA ILE A 77 -6.79 -13.59 -8.12
C ILE A 77 -6.78 -13.57 -6.57
N GLY A 78 -7.94 -13.37 -5.96
CA GLY A 78 -8.16 -13.49 -4.51
C GLY A 78 -7.97 -12.20 -3.72
N GLU A 79 -7.93 -11.03 -4.36
CA GLU A 79 -8.10 -9.77 -3.63
C GLU A 79 -9.54 -9.67 -3.11
N ARG A 80 -9.71 -9.11 -1.90
CA ARG A 80 -10.99 -9.10 -1.17
C ARG A 80 -11.54 -7.71 -0.97
N PHE A 81 -10.69 -6.70 -1.02
CA PHE A 81 -11.08 -5.31 -0.92
C PHE A 81 -10.23 -4.39 -1.79
N VAL A 82 -10.75 -3.20 -2.05
CA VAL A 82 -10.02 -2.11 -2.68
C VAL A 82 -10.35 -0.78 -2.01
N TYR A 83 -9.33 0.04 -1.82
CA TYR A 83 -9.49 1.45 -1.47
C TYR A 83 -9.14 2.32 -2.67
N ILE A 84 -10.04 3.23 -3.05
CA ILE A 84 -9.87 4.11 -4.20
C ILE A 84 -9.65 5.53 -3.70
N ARG A 85 -8.62 6.21 -4.20
CA ARG A 85 -8.37 7.61 -3.84
C ARG A 85 -9.46 8.47 -4.44
N ALA A 86 -10.09 9.29 -3.60
CA ALA A 86 -11.01 10.30 -4.08
C ALA A 86 -10.28 11.63 -4.27
N SER A 87 -9.58 12.11 -3.24
CA SER A 87 -8.98 13.44 -3.29
C SER A 87 -7.72 13.56 -2.44
N GLN A 88 -6.98 14.63 -2.66
CA GLN A 88 -5.75 14.98 -1.96
C GLN A 88 -5.75 16.48 -1.60
N GLY A 89 -5.55 16.79 -0.33
CA GLY A 89 -5.51 18.16 0.15
C GLY A 89 -6.77 18.95 -0.23
N ALA A 90 -6.65 20.28 -0.30
CA ALA A 90 -7.80 21.17 -0.44
C ALA A 90 -8.36 21.28 -1.86
N ILE A 91 -7.64 20.85 -2.89
CA ILE A 91 -7.98 21.18 -4.29
C ILE A 91 -7.83 20.03 -5.29
N TYR A 92 -7.07 18.98 -4.99
CA TYR A 92 -6.82 17.93 -5.96
C TYR A 92 -7.85 16.82 -5.79
N THR A 93 -8.51 16.46 -6.89
CA THR A 93 -9.33 15.25 -7.00
C THR A 93 -8.62 14.24 -7.89
N ASP A 94 -8.98 12.97 -7.72
CA ASP A 94 -8.45 11.89 -8.53
C ASP A 94 -9.35 11.71 -9.76
N ASN A 95 -8.84 12.03 -10.96
CA ASN A 95 -9.67 12.11 -12.17
C ASN A 95 -10.34 10.77 -12.53
N ASP A 96 -9.78 9.65 -12.08
CA ASP A 96 -10.30 8.31 -12.35
C ASP A 96 -11.18 7.79 -11.21
N PHE A 97 -11.48 8.58 -10.17
CA PHE A 97 -12.20 8.13 -8.99
C PHE A 97 -13.58 7.57 -9.33
N ALA A 98 -14.44 8.37 -9.99
CA ALA A 98 -15.81 7.98 -10.30
C ALA A 98 -15.86 6.70 -11.15
N ASP A 99 -15.03 6.65 -12.18
CA ASP A 99 -14.87 5.53 -13.09
C ASP A 99 -14.36 4.26 -12.39
N ASN A 100 -13.31 4.40 -11.56
CA ASN A 100 -12.77 3.29 -10.77
C ASN A 100 -13.80 2.80 -9.75
N TYR A 101 -14.51 3.70 -9.09
CA TYR A 101 -15.53 3.34 -8.11
C TYR A 101 -16.65 2.55 -8.77
N GLN A 102 -17.18 3.02 -9.90
CA GLN A 102 -18.25 2.32 -10.62
C GLN A 102 -17.81 0.93 -11.08
N ARG A 103 -16.61 0.79 -11.67
CA ARG A 103 -16.07 -0.52 -12.06
C ARG A 103 -15.85 -1.44 -10.86
N ALA A 104 -15.34 -0.91 -9.74
CA ALA A 104 -15.12 -1.68 -8.53
C ALA A 104 -16.42 -2.19 -7.89
N GLN A 105 -17.50 -1.40 -7.93
CA GLN A 105 -18.82 -1.83 -7.44
C GLN A 105 -19.40 -3.02 -8.23
N GLY A 106 -19.07 -3.13 -9.51
CA GLY A 106 -19.44 -4.29 -10.34
C GLY A 106 -18.66 -5.57 -10.03
N SER A 107 -17.66 -5.51 -9.15
CA SER A 107 -16.81 -6.65 -8.77
C SER A 107 -17.25 -7.27 -7.43
N ASN A 108 -16.60 -8.38 -7.07
CA ASN A 108 -16.77 -9.01 -5.75
C ASN A 108 -15.87 -8.42 -4.65
N LEU A 109 -15.19 -7.30 -4.93
CA LEU A 109 -14.37 -6.59 -3.95
C LEU A 109 -15.23 -5.78 -2.99
N LYS A 110 -14.80 -5.68 -1.74
CA LYS A 110 -15.35 -4.67 -0.82
C LYS A 110 -14.69 -3.34 -1.11
N VAL A 111 -15.49 -2.32 -1.40
CA VAL A 111 -14.99 -1.00 -1.82
C VAL A 111 -14.96 -0.04 -0.63
N GLY A 112 -13.85 0.67 -0.50
CA GLY A 112 -13.66 1.82 0.36
C GLY A 112 -13.06 2.98 -0.42
N VAL A 113 -13.13 4.17 0.17
CA VAL A 113 -12.54 5.39 -0.41
C VAL A 113 -11.58 6.03 0.56
N TYR A 114 -10.62 6.78 0.04
CA TYR A 114 -9.69 7.51 0.89
C TYR A 114 -9.39 8.92 0.43
N HIS A 115 -9.08 9.76 1.41
CA HIS A 115 -8.54 11.10 1.24
C HIS A 115 -7.06 11.12 1.63
N SER A 116 -6.20 11.72 0.81
CA SER A 116 -4.82 12.00 1.17
C SER A 116 -4.72 13.38 1.82
N PHE A 117 -4.63 13.40 3.15
CA PHE A 117 -4.68 14.61 3.95
C PHE A 117 -3.37 15.37 3.88
N SER A 118 -3.45 16.69 3.70
CA SER A 118 -2.33 17.62 3.77
C SER A 118 -2.34 18.37 5.10
N LEU A 119 -1.20 18.36 5.80
CA LEU A 119 -1.02 19.10 7.05
C LEU A 119 -0.93 20.63 6.83
N ASN A 120 -0.77 21.06 5.59
CA ASN A 120 -0.57 22.45 5.20
C ASN A 120 -1.85 23.14 4.67
N SER A 121 -2.98 22.43 4.64
CA SER A 121 -4.27 22.93 4.13
C SER A 121 -5.33 22.96 5.23
N SER A 122 -6.34 23.83 5.10
CA SER A 122 -7.45 23.87 6.06
C SER A 122 -8.29 22.59 5.98
N ALA A 123 -8.75 22.09 7.13
CA ALA A 123 -9.59 20.92 7.20
C ALA A 123 -10.94 21.12 6.49
N ASP A 124 -11.54 22.31 6.56
CA ASP A 124 -12.82 22.61 5.89
C ASP A 124 -12.70 22.60 4.36
N ALA A 125 -11.60 23.14 3.80
CA ALA A 125 -11.39 23.08 2.35
C ALA A 125 -11.10 21.65 1.88
N GLN A 126 -10.30 20.89 2.65
CA GLN A 126 -10.08 19.47 2.40
C GLN A 126 -11.39 18.67 2.45
N PHE A 127 -12.25 18.94 3.42
CA PHE A 127 -13.55 18.29 3.54
C PHE A 127 -14.47 18.65 2.38
N THR A 128 -14.48 19.92 1.96
CA THR A 128 -15.25 20.37 0.79
C THR A 128 -14.81 19.60 -0.46
N ASN A 129 -13.49 19.53 -0.71
CA ASN A 129 -12.92 18.79 -1.84
C ASN A 129 -13.23 17.29 -1.80
N PHE A 130 -13.05 16.65 -0.64
CA PHE A 130 -13.37 15.23 -0.46
C PHE A 130 -14.86 14.94 -0.64
N SER A 131 -15.72 15.76 -0.03
CA SER A 131 -17.17 15.53 -0.08
C SER A 131 -17.78 15.84 -1.43
N SER A 132 -17.25 16.82 -2.18
CA SER A 132 -17.67 17.07 -3.56
C SER A 132 -17.30 15.94 -4.50
N GLU A 133 -16.10 15.38 -4.35
CA GLU A 133 -15.62 14.30 -5.23
C GLU A 133 -16.33 12.98 -4.96
N VAL A 134 -16.51 12.64 -3.68
CA VAL A 134 -17.13 11.36 -3.30
C VAL A 134 -18.64 11.39 -3.43
N ASP A 135 -19.29 12.52 -3.17
CA ASP A 135 -20.74 12.61 -2.92
C ASP A 135 -21.20 11.44 -2.03
N ASN A 136 -22.02 10.50 -2.50
CA ASN A 136 -22.48 9.35 -1.71
C ASN A 136 -21.69 8.04 -1.99
N ASN A 137 -20.67 8.09 -2.85
CA ASN A 137 -19.88 6.95 -3.31
C ASN A 137 -18.77 6.57 -2.32
N VAL A 138 -19.11 6.37 -1.04
CA VAL A 138 -18.14 6.06 0.03
C VAL A 138 -17.83 4.56 0.18
N GLY A 139 -18.56 3.70 -0.52
CA GLY A 139 -18.46 2.24 -0.39
C GLY A 139 -19.02 1.69 0.93
N ILE A 140 -18.61 0.47 1.25
CA ILE A 140 -19.05 -0.24 2.48
C ILE A 140 -17.97 -0.29 3.56
N LEU A 141 -16.72 -0.07 3.18
CA LEU A 141 -15.60 -0.05 4.13
C LEU A 141 -15.57 1.30 4.89
N PRO A 142 -14.87 1.36 6.04
CA PRO A 142 -14.54 2.63 6.68
C PRO A 142 -13.90 3.61 5.70
N ILE A 143 -14.16 4.91 5.88
CA ILE A 143 -13.50 5.94 5.07
C ILE A 143 -12.07 6.09 5.59
N ALA A 144 -11.09 6.00 4.68
CA ALA A 144 -9.68 6.10 5.03
C ALA A 144 -9.17 7.54 4.91
N ILE A 145 -8.36 7.96 5.88
CA ILE A 145 -7.70 9.25 5.91
C ILE A 145 -6.21 9.01 5.97
N GLN A 146 -5.54 9.19 4.84
CA GLN A 146 -4.12 8.95 4.70
C GLN A 146 -3.31 10.16 5.13
N ILE A 147 -2.33 9.97 6.00
CA ILE A 147 -1.38 10.98 6.46
C ILE A 147 0.02 10.38 6.31
N THR A 148 0.70 10.73 5.22
CA THR A 148 2.01 10.17 4.82
C THR A 148 3.18 11.12 5.07
N GLU A 149 2.94 12.31 5.61
CA GLU A 149 4.00 13.26 5.89
C GLU A 149 4.99 12.67 6.92
N ASN A 150 6.29 12.82 6.65
CA ASN A 150 7.38 12.25 7.46
C ASN A 150 7.58 12.98 8.80
N GLU A 151 6.67 13.87 9.18
CA GLU A 151 6.74 14.56 10.46
C GLU A 151 6.63 13.54 11.60
N THR A 152 7.66 13.46 12.41
CA THR A 152 7.67 12.56 13.57
C THR A 152 6.75 13.07 14.68
N THR A 153 6.54 14.38 14.73
CA THR A 153 5.72 15.07 15.73
C THR A 153 4.91 16.18 15.07
N LEU A 154 3.59 16.11 15.19
CA LEU A 154 2.67 17.13 14.72
C LEU A 154 2.55 18.26 15.73
N THR A 155 2.38 19.47 15.23
CA THR A 155 1.97 20.62 16.04
C THR A 155 0.54 20.44 16.55
N LYS A 156 0.20 21.13 17.66
CA LYS A 156 -1.18 21.15 18.19
C LYS A 156 -2.22 21.55 17.14
N LYS A 157 -1.87 22.51 16.26
CA LYS A 157 -2.75 22.97 15.18
C LYS A 157 -3.00 21.89 14.13
N GLN A 158 -1.95 21.16 13.71
CA GLN A 158 -2.10 20.04 12.77
C GLN A 158 -2.95 18.91 13.38
N ILE A 159 -2.72 18.56 14.65
CA ILE A 159 -3.54 17.55 15.36
C ILE A 159 -5.02 17.96 15.39
N GLN A 160 -5.30 19.23 15.73
CA GLN A 160 -6.65 19.78 15.74
C GLN A 160 -7.28 19.78 14.34
N SER A 161 -6.52 20.15 13.30
CA SER A 161 -6.97 20.14 11.90
C SER A 161 -7.37 18.74 11.45
N VAL A 162 -6.53 17.73 11.69
CA VAL A 162 -6.84 16.33 11.37
C VAL A 162 -8.11 15.86 12.09
N ARG A 163 -8.23 16.14 13.39
CA ARG A 163 -9.42 15.76 14.17
C ARG A 163 -10.68 16.48 13.69
N HIS A 164 -10.58 17.75 13.34
CA HIS A 164 -11.69 18.51 12.77
C HIS A 164 -12.18 17.88 11.46
N PHE A 165 -11.26 17.57 10.55
CA PHE A 165 -11.59 16.87 9.30
C PHE A 165 -12.25 15.50 9.55
N ILE A 166 -11.71 14.70 10.49
CA ILE A 166 -12.31 13.41 10.88
C ILE A 166 -13.77 13.60 11.33
N ASN A 167 -14.02 14.58 12.20
CA ASN A 167 -15.38 14.85 12.69
C ASN A 167 -16.33 15.25 11.55
N LEU A 168 -15.91 16.12 10.64
CA LEU A 168 -16.71 16.52 9.48
C LEU A 168 -17.10 15.31 8.61
N VAL A 169 -16.14 14.42 8.32
CA VAL A 169 -16.38 13.20 7.54
C VAL A 169 -17.33 12.25 8.27
N GLN A 170 -17.15 12.05 9.58
CA GLN A 170 -18.03 11.20 10.38
C GLN A 170 -19.47 11.72 10.41
N GLN A 171 -19.64 13.03 10.62
CA GLN A 171 -20.95 13.67 10.64
C GLN A 171 -21.67 13.57 9.28
N ARG A 172 -20.94 13.67 8.17
CA ARG A 172 -21.54 13.62 6.82
C ARG A 172 -21.96 12.23 6.37
N TYR A 173 -21.19 11.20 6.73
CA TYR A 173 -21.32 9.87 6.11
C TYR A 173 -21.80 8.75 7.03
N ASP A 174 -21.86 8.95 8.35
CA ASP A 174 -22.22 7.90 9.31
C ASP A 174 -21.40 6.61 9.07
N ARG A 175 -20.11 6.80 8.81
CA ARG A 175 -19.12 5.75 8.53
C ARG A 175 -18.00 5.83 9.55
N ARG A 176 -17.51 4.65 9.94
CA ARG A 176 -16.28 4.57 10.72
C ARG A 176 -15.13 5.15 9.90
N ILE A 177 -14.16 5.69 10.60
CA ILE A 177 -12.95 6.24 10.02
C ILE A 177 -11.80 5.29 10.30
N ILE A 178 -10.94 5.11 9.30
CA ILE A 178 -9.65 4.46 9.47
C ILE A 178 -8.54 5.47 9.14
N ILE A 179 -7.65 5.67 10.10
CA ILE A 179 -6.51 6.58 9.93
C ILE A 179 -5.39 5.75 9.32
N TRP A 180 -4.92 6.15 8.14
CA TRP A 180 -3.83 5.48 7.43
C TRP A 180 -2.54 6.28 7.58
N SER A 181 -1.66 5.86 8.50
CA SER A 181 -0.48 6.63 8.88
C SER A 181 0.58 5.77 9.55
N THR A 182 1.67 6.40 10.02
CA THR A 182 2.61 5.76 10.94
C THR A 182 2.03 5.71 12.36
N ASN A 183 2.52 4.79 13.20
CA ASN A 183 2.07 4.64 14.59
C ASN A 183 2.18 5.97 15.36
N ARG A 184 3.27 6.72 15.15
CA ARG A 184 3.51 8.01 15.81
C ARG A 184 2.44 9.04 15.47
N ILE A 185 2.05 9.13 14.20
CA ILE A 185 0.98 10.04 13.78
C ILE A 185 -0.35 9.58 14.36
N TYR A 186 -0.68 8.29 14.23
CA TYR A 186 -1.92 7.72 14.75
C TYR A 186 -2.11 8.03 16.25
N ASP A 187 -1.08 7.81 17.07
CA ASP A 187 -1.14 8.05 18.52
C ASP A 187 -1.42 9.51 18.87
N GLN A 188 -0.97 10.46 18.04
CA GLN A 188 -1.19 11.89 18.25
C GLN A 188 -2.61 12.33 17.88
N VAL A 189 -3.18 11.77 16.81
CA VAL A 189 -4.46 12.25 16.25
C VAL A 189 -5.67 11.43 16.69
N ARG A 190 -5.50 10.19 17.15
CA ARG A 190 -6.62 9.33 17.56
C ARG A 190 -7.48 9.98 18.65
N PHE A 191 -8.76 9.66 18.62
CA PHE A 191 -9.71 10.04 19.67
C PHE A 191 -9.63 9.03 20.82
N LYS A 192 -9.85 9.48 22.06
CA LYS A 192 -10.02 8.57 23.20
C LYS A 192 -11.30 7.75 22.98
N GLY A 193 -11.26 6.44 23.27
CA GLY A 193 -12.47 5.57 23.19
C GLY A 193 -12.68 4.78 21.88
N ASN A 194 -11.63 4.45 21.12
CA ASN A 194 -11.69 3.56 19.93
C ASN A 194 -12.59 4.04 18.76
N LEU A 195 -12.82 5.35 18.62
CA LEU A 195 -13.69 5.89 17.56
C LEU A 195 -13.10 5.81 16.14
N CYS A 196 -11.76 5.69 16.04
CA CYS A 196 -11.05 5.54 14.77
C CYS A 196 -10.29 4.22 14.75
N LEU A 197 -10.32 3.54 13.60
CA LEU A 197 -9.52 2.36 13.32
C LEU A 197 -8.14 2.80 12.83
N PHE A 198 -7.17 1.89 12.89
CA PHE A 198 -5.84 2.15 12.37
C PHE A 198 -5.49 1.30 11.15
N TRP A 199 -4.94 1.95 10.13
CA TRP A 199 -4.24 1.33 9.01
C TRP A 199 -2.76 1.72 9.07
N SER A 200 -1.89 0.78 9.43
CA SER A 200 -0.48 1.09 9.56
C SER A 200 0.21 1.18 8.18
N LEU A 201 0.98 2.26 7.98
CA LEU A 201 1.94 2.38 6.87
C LEU A 201 3.13 1.44 7.05
N ASN A 202 3.47 1.10 8.29
CA ASN A 202 4.63 0.29 8.61
C ASN A 202 4.24 -1.19 8.69
N ASN A 203 5.18 -2.09 8.39
CA ASN A 203 4.98 -3.54 8.51
C ASN A 203 4.85 -4.01 9.98
N GLU A 204 4.67 -3.11 10.93
CA GLU A 204 4.63 -3.35 12.37
C GLU A 204 3.18 -3.37 12.85
N LEU A 205 2.81 -4.40 13.61
CA LEU A 205 1.51 -4.52 14.25
C LEU A 205 1.62 -3.91 15.66
N VAL A 206 0.82 -2.90 15.99
CA VAL A 206 0.58 -2.51 17.40
C VAL A 206 -0.72 -3.18 17.86
N ASP A 207 -0.73 -3.67 19.08
CA ASP A 207 -1.82 -4.53 19.56
C ASP A 207 -3.19 -3.81 19.61
N GLY A 208 -4.27 -4.56 19.40
CA GLY A 208 -5.66 -4.19 19.70
C GLY A 208 -6.43 -3.21 18.79
N GLN A 209 -5.79 -2.35 17.99
CA GLN A 209 -6.50 -1.32 17.16
C GLN A 209 -6.20 -1.34 15.66
N HIS A 210 -5.32 -2.23 15.19
CA HIS A 210 -4.96 -2.35 13.77
C HIS A 210 -6.05 -3.10 13.01
N ALA A 211 -6.77 -2.39 12.14
CA ALA A 211 -7.67 -3.03 11.21
C ALA A 211 -6.93 -3.45 9.94
N LEU A 212 -6.12 -2.55 9.38
CA LEU A 212 -5.39 -2.78 8.13
C LEU A 212 -3.89 -2.53 8.32
N LYS A 213 -3.10 -3.09 7.41
CA LYS A 213 -1.67 -2.88 7.35
C LYS A 213 -1.21 -2.88 5.90
N THR A 214 -0.37 -1.90 5.57
CA THR A 214 0.34 -1.87 4.29
C THR A 214 1.40 -2.97 4.33
N TYR A 215 1.29 -3.94 3.43
CA TYR A 215 2.17 -5.11 3.40
C TYR A 215 3.31 -4.93 2.41
N ASN A 216 2.98 -4.57 1.17
CA ASN A 216 3.95 -4.31 0.11
C ASN A 216 3.52 -3.08 -0.70
N PRO A 217 4.30 -1.98 -0.69
CA PRO A 217 3.96 -0.78 -1.43
C PRO A 217 4.06 -0.94 -2.96
N ASN A 218 4.80 -1.94 -3.44
CA ASN A 218 5.07 -2.13 -4.87
C ASN A 218 4.75 -3.57 -5.31
N GLN A 219 3.66 -4.15 -4.81
CA GLN A 219 3.26 -5.50 -5.18
C GLN A 219 2.91 -5.56 -6.66
N THR A 220 3.55 -6.47 -7.40
CA THR A 220 3.19 -6.72 -8.79
C THR A 220 2.14 -7.82 -8.85
N LEU A 221 0.96 -7.50 -9.37
CA LEU A 221 -0.16 -8.42 -9.57
C LEU A 221 -0.48 -8.57 -11.06
N LYS A 222 -1.09 -9.70 -11.42
CA LYS A 222 -1.67 -9.88 -12.76
C LYS A 222 -3.07 -9.29 -12.80
N ASN A 223 -3.26 -8.25 -13.60
CA ASN A 223 -4.53 -7.56 -13.83
C ASN A 223 -4.83 -7.62 -15.33
N ASP A 224 -5.90 -8.33 -15.71
CA ASP A 224 -6.28 -8.57 -17.11
C ASP A 224 -5.11 -9.07 -17.99
N GLY A 225 -4.37 -10.05 -17.46
CA GLY A 225 -3.18 -10.63 -18.11
C GLY A 225 -1.91 -9.77 -18.06
N GLN A 226 -2.02 -8.48 -17.73
CA GLN A 226 -0.88 -7.56 -17.63
C GLN A 226 -0.29 -7.54 -16.22
N SER A 227 1.03 -7.31 -16.11
CA SER A 227 1.67 -7.10 -14.81
C SER A 227 1.55 -5.64 -14.40
N GLN A 228 0.98 -5.38 -13.25
CA GLN A 228 0.74 -4.03 -12.75
C GLN A 228 1.11 -3.92 -11.27
N GLN A 229 1.64 -2.76 -10.87
CA GLN A 229 2.01 -2.48 -9.49
C GLN A 229 0.88 -1.86 -8.69
N PHE A 230 0.70 -2.35 -7.47
CA PHE A 230 -0.27 -1.86 -6.49
C PHE A 230 0.38 -1.77 -5.11
N VAL A 231 -0.11 -0.85 -4.30
CA VAL A 231 0.10 -0.91 -2.85
C VAL A 231 -0.84 -2.00 -2.32
N GLN A 232 -0.27 -3.10 -1.84
CA GLN A 232 -1.01 -4.21 -1.26
C GLN A 232 -1.10 -4.06 0.25
N SER A 233 -2.29 -4.29 0.77
CA SER A 233 -2.60 -4.24 2.20
C SER A 233 -3.34 -5.48 2.65
N VAL A 234 -3.23 -5.78 3.95
CA VAL A 234 -3.86 -6.93 4.59
C VAL A 234 -4.74 -6.48 5.74
N PHE A 235 -5.82 -7.22 5.97
CA PHE A 235 -6.63 -7.10 7.17
C PHE A 235 -6.02 -7.92 8.31
N ASN A 236 -5.86 -7.28 9.46
CA ASN A 236 -5.23 -7.89 10.63
C ASN A 236 -6.28 -8.61 11.50
N GLY A 237 -6.87 -9.66 10.94
CA GLY A 237 -7.87 -10.47 11.63
C GLY A 237 -8.35 -11.64 10.77
N ASN A 238 -9.23 -12.45 11.36
CA ASN A 238 -9.85 -13.59 10.68
C ASN A 238 -11.14 -13.21 9.95
N GLU A 239 -11.71 -14.17 9.22
CA GLU A 239 -12.96 -14.02 8.46
C GLU A 239 -14.17 -13.52 9.28
N ARG A 240 -14.28 -13.93 10.55
CA ARG A 240 -15.35 -13.45 11.43
C ARG A 240 -15.17 -11.97 11.75
N GLN A 241 -13.96 -11.58 12.15
CA GLN A 241 -13.61 -10.19 12.46
C GLN A 241 -13.76 -9.29 11.23
N TRP A 242 -13.47 -9.80 10.03
CA TRP A 242 -13.71 -9.07 8.78
C TRP A 242 -15.18 -8.81 8.50
N ARG A 243 -16.04 -9.81 8.71
CA ARG A 243 -17.50 -9.60 8.59
C ARG A 243 -18.02 -8.57 9.58
N GLU A 244 -17.49 -8.57 10.80
CA GLU A 244 -17.81 -7.55 11.81
C GLU A 244 -17.30 -6.17 11.37
N TYR A 245 -16.06 -6.09 10.87
CA TYR A 245 -15.43 -4.87 10.37
C TYR A 245 -16.21 -4.19 9.24
N ILE A 246 -16.75 -4.98 8.29
CA ILE A 246 -17.58 -4.46 7.19
C ILE A 246 -18.96 -4.00 7.69
N LYS A 247 -19.56 -4.72 8.64
CA LYS A 247 -20.94 -4.46 9.09
C LYS A 247 -21.07 -3.30 10.07
N SER A 248 -20.01 -3.02 10.83
CA SER A 248 -20.02 -1.96 11.84
C SER A 248 -20.13 -0.58 11.19
N ARG A 249 -21.37 -0.07 11.15
CA ARG A 249 -21.66 1.37 11.04
C ARG A 249 -21.47 2.03 12.40
N LEU A 250 -21.31 3.35 12.44
CA LEU A 250 -21.37 4.05 13.72
C LEU A 250 -22.75 3.78 14.34
N SER A 251 -22.81 3.42 15.62
CA SER A 251 -24.10 3.27 16.29
C SER A 251 -24.65 4.67 16.54
N LYS A 252 -25.93 4.91 16.24
CA LYS A 252 -26.60 6.22 16.42
C LYS A 252 -26.55 6.77 17.87
N ASN A 253 -26.08 5.97 18.84
CA ASN A 253 -25.98 6.33 20.26
C ASN A 253 -24.52 6.58 20.73
N GLY A 254 -23.53 6.63 19.84
CA GLY A 254 -22.14 6.97 20.16
C GLY A 254 -21.92 8.47 20.39
N GLY A 255 -22.80 9.09 21.17
CA GLY A 255 -22.81 10.52 21.44
C GLY A 255 -21.46 11.03 21.92
N ILE A 256 -21.03 12.13 21.30
CA ILE A 256 -19.99 13.02 21.79
C ILE A 256 -20.50 13.57 23.14
N ALA A 257 -20.12 12.94 24.24
CA ALA A 257 -20.05 13.65 25.50
C ALA A 257 -18.84 14.59 25.37
N LEU A 258 -19.12 15.85 25.07
CA LEU A 258 -18.18 16.94 25.34
C LEU A 258 -17.98 16.95 26.85
N GLU A 259 -16.92 16.32 27.34
CA GLU A 259 -16.43 16.60 28.69
C GLU A 259 -15.85 18.03 28.69
N ASN A 260 -16.39 18.83 29.60
CA ASN A 260 -16.02 20.23 29.89
C ASN A 260 -14.52 20.44 30.08
#